data_AF-R7HCX3-F1
#
_entry.id   AF-R7HCX3-F1
#
_cell.length_a   1.000
_cell.length_b   1.000
_cell.length_c   1.000
_cell.angle_alpha   90.00
_cell.angle_beta   90.00
_cell.angle_gamma   90.00
#
_symmetry.space_group_name_H-M   'P 1'
#
loop_
_entity.id
_entity.type
_entity.pdbx_description
1 polymer ?
#
loop_
_entity_poly.entity_id
_entity_poly.type
_entity_poly.pdbx_seq_one_letter_code
_entity_poly.pdbx_strand_id
1 'polypeptide(L)'
;MDYIKYETTLKASGREYSKIVFWNRFIRNPIELILTWLPAAITIVCIALGCFSSYLAVIYAACWCYPIYIFGFQFKSSVNYHLKNRDASESAPCTITLMESGILAEIPEFELTYNYSWDDFTTIYDKFGYYMFFEKGKMTVMLRQADMPEQERHAAADFIKKNVNQNICRVLF
;
A
#
# COMPACT_ATOMS: atom_id res chain seq x y z
N MET A 1 2.01 -1.57 29.39
CA MET A 1 0.82 -1.99 28.62
C MET A 1 1.23 -3.26 27.94
N ASP A 2 0.60 -4.37 28.34
CA ASP A 2 1.04 -5.72 27.95
C ASP A 2 0.45 -6.12 26.60
N TYR A 3 -0.64 -5.47 26.19
CA TYR A 3 -1.23 -5.55 24.86
C TYR A 3 -2.07 -4.30 24.56
N ILE A 4 -2.27 -4.00 23.26
CA ILE A 4 -3.15 -2.93 22.77
C ILE A 4 -4.26 -3.60 21.95
N LYS A 5 -5.54 -3.34 22.27
CA LYS A 5 -6.68 -4.02 21.63
C LYS A 5 -7.72 -3.00 21.16
N TYR A 6 -8.09 -3.06 19.88
CA TYR A 6 -9.09 -2.17 19.31
C TYR A 6 -9.82 -2.81 18.12
N GLU A 7 -10.98 -2.27 17.79
CA GLU A 7 -11.79 -2.69 16.65
C GLU A 7 -11.48 -1.81 15.44
N THR A 8 -11.30 -2.43 14.28
CA THR A 8 -11.03 -1.75 13.02
C THR A 8 -11.47 -2.64 11.85
N THR A 9 -11.13 -2.28 10.63
CA THR A 9 -11.30 -3.15 9.45
C THR A 9 -9.94 -3.67 9.00
N LEU A 10 -9.87 -4.92 8.56
CA LEU A 10 -8.61 -5.57 8.16
C LEU A 10 -7.84 -4.78 7.08
N LYS A 11 -8.56 -4.16 6.14
CA LYS A 11 -7.98 -3.34 5.07
C LYS A 11 -8.77 -2.06 4.85
N ALA A 12 -8.08 -1.03 4.37
CA ALA A 12 -8.70 0.23 3.97
C ALA A 12 -9.76 0.01 2.87
N SER A 13 -10.74 0.91 2.80
CA SER A 13 -11.80 0.87 1.78
C SER A 13 -11.87 2.16 0.97
N GLY A 14 -12.55 2.09 -0.19
CA GLY A 14 -12.86 3.25 -1.01
C GLY A 14 -11.64 4.09 -1.41
N ARG A 15 -11.70 5.40 -1.11
CA ARG A 15 -10.68 6.37 -1.54
C ARG A 15 -9.36 6.22 -0.79
N GLU A 16 -9.39 5.80 0.47
CA GLU A 16 -8.18 5.54 1.27
C GLU A 16 -7.40 4.37 0.66
N TYR A 17 -8.10 3.28 0.31
CA TYR A 17 -7.51 2.13 -0.38
C TYR A 17 -6.82 2.54 -1.69
N SER A 18 -7.51 3.31 -2.54
CA SER A 18 -6.96 3.79 -3.81
C SER A 18 -5.65 4.57 -3.62
N LYS A 19 -5.59 5.46 -2.63
CA LYS A 19 -4.39 6.25 -2.32
C LYS A 19 -3.21 5.38 -1.88
N ILE A 20 -3.48 4.39 -1.04
CA ILE A 20 -2.48 3.46 -0.50
C ILE A 20 -1.94 2.57 -1.62
N VAL A 21 -2.82 1.99 -2.44
CA VAL A 21 -2.42 1.16 -3.58
C VAL A 21 -1.61 1.96 -4.60
N PHE A 22 -2.00 3.20 -4.89
CA PHE A 22 -1.25 4.07 -5.79
C PHE A 22 0.18 4.27 -5.30
N TRP A 23 0.35 4.65 -4.03
CA TRP A 23 1.67 4.84 -3.44
C TRP A 23 2.49 3.54 -3.43
N ASN A 24 1.87 2.43 -3.03
CA ASN A 24 2.52 1.12 -2.96
C ASN A 24 3.04 0.64 -4.33
N ARG A 25 2.25 0.89 -5.39
CA ARG A 25 2.52 0.44 -6.75
C ARG A 25 3.44 1.35 -7.54
N PHE A 26 3.30 2.67 -7.44
CA PHE A 26 4.02 3.61 -8.31
C PHE A 26 5.14 4.38 -7.61
N ILE A 27 5.04 4.60 -6.29
CA ILE A 27 6.00 5.45 -5.56
C ILE A 27 7.00 4.58 -4.82
N ARG A 28 6.52 3.59 -4.06
CA ARG A 28 7.38 2.69 -3.29
C ARG A 28 8.19 1.76 -4.21
N ASN A 29 7.55 1.23 -5.25
CA ASN A 29 8.22 0.46 -6.29
C ASN A 29 8.13 1.22 -7.63
N PRO A 30 9.09 2.11 -7.94
CA PRO A 30 8.99 3.00 -9.09
C PRO A 30 9.21 2.30 -10.43
N ILE A 31 9.42 0.98 -10.47
CA ILE A 31 9.67 0.24 -11.72
C ILE A 31 8.53 0.46 -12.72
N GLU A 32 7.28 0.27 -12.30
CA GLU A 32 6.13 0.50 -13.18
C GLU A 32 6.01 1.97 -13.60
N LEU A 33 6.28 2.90 -12.69
CA LEU A 33 6.27 4.34 -13.00
C LEU A 33 7.32 4.69 -14.06
N ILE A 34 8.55 4.23 -13.88
CA ILE A 34 9.66 4.45 -14.81
C ILE A 34 9.34 3.83 -16.17
N LEU A 35 8.93 2.55 -16.20
CA LEU A 35 8.58 1.87 -17.45
C LEU A 35 7.43 2.54 -18.18
N THR A 36 6.49 3.15 -17.45
CA THR A 36 5.37 3.88 -18.05
C THR A 36 5.83 5.17 -18.73
N TRP A 37 6.74 5.93 -18.10
CA TRP A 37 7.22 7.21 -18.62
C TRP A 37 8.44 7.12 -19.55
N LEU A 38 9.17 6.01 -19.53
CA LEU A 38 10.39 5.82 -20.33
C LEU A 38 10.14 6.05 -21.83
N PRO A 39 9.08 5.51 -22.47
CA PRO A 39 8.82 5.77 -23.88
C PRO A 39 8.60 7.26 -24.15
N ALA A 40 7.80 7.95 -23.33
CA ALA A 40 7.55 9.38 -23.47
C ALA A 40 8.84 10.20 -23.33
N ALA A 41 9.70 9.86 -22.37
CA ALA A 41 11.01 10.50 -22.20
C ALA A 41 11.92 10.31 -23.43
N ILE A 42 11.96 9.11 -24.01
CA ILE A 42 12.73 8.82 -25.23
C ILE A 42 12.22 9.71 -26.39
N THR A 43 10.90 9.90 -26.53
CA THR A 43 10.37 10.75 -27.61
C THR A 43 10.86 12.19 -27.53
N ILE A 44 11.01 12.76 -26.34
CA ILE A 44 11.54 14.13 -26.15
C ILE A 44 12.98 14.22 -26.67
N VAL A 45 13.81 13.23 -26.34
CA VAL A 45 15.21 13.19 -26.79
C VAL A 45 15.29 13.04 -28.31
N CYS A 46 14.46 12.16 -28.90
CA CYS A 46 14.42 11.99 -30.35
C CYS A 46 13.98 13.28 -31.08
N ILE A 47 13.02 14.02 -30.53
CA ILE A 47 12.60 15.31 -31.07
C ILE A 47 13.75 16.32 -31.00
N ALA A 48 14.46 16.39 -29.88
CA ALA A 48 15.61 17.29 -29.70
C ALA A 48 16.77 17.00 -30.67
N LEU A 49 16.96 15.73 -31.05
CA LEU A 49 17.95 15.30 -32.04
C LEU A 49 17.50 15.52 -33.51
N GLY A 50 16.31 16.08 -33.73
CA GLY A 50 15.78 16.35 -35.08
C GLY A 50 15.23 15.11 -35.79
N CYS A 51 14.99 14.01 -35.08
CA CYS A 51 14.37 12.80 -35.64
C CYS A 51 12.85 13.00 -35.79
N PHE A 52 12.45 13.79 -36.79
CA PHE A 52 11.04 14.09 -37.05
C PHE A 52 10.59 13.57 -38.42
N SER A 53 9.55 12.75 -38.41
CA SER A 53 8.85 12.23 -39.60
C SER A 53 7.37 12.13 -39.27
N SER A 54 6.50 12.24 -40.28
CA SER A 54 5.05 12.09 -40.12
C SER A 54 4.66 10.76 -39.46
N TYR A 55 5.38 9.68 -39.78
CA TYR A 55 5.20 8.37 -39.15
C TYR A 55 5.62 8.36 -37.67
N LEU A 56 6.77 8.97 -37.35
CA LEU A 56 7.28 9.06 -35.98
C LEU A 56 6.40 9.93 -35.08
N ALA A 57 5.78 10.98 -35.63
CA ALA A 57 4.87 11.84 -34.89
C ALA A 57 3.65 11.07 -34.33
N VAL A 58 3.11 10.11 -35.09
CA VAL A 58 2.01 9.24 -34.63
C VAL A 58 2.47 8.33 -33.50
N ILE A 59 3.67 7.74 -33.62
CA ILE A 59 4.26 6.91 -32.56
C ILE A 59 4.48 7.73 -31.30
N TYR A 60 5.02 8.94 -31.42
CA TYR A 60 5.25 9.81 -30.27
C TYR A 60 3.95 10.18 -29.57
N ALA A 61 2.90 10.51 -30.32
CA ALA A 61 1.58 10.75 -29.74
C ALA A 61 1.09 9.52 -28.95
N ALA A 62 1.25 8.30 -29.48
CA ALA A 62 0.89 7.08 -28.77
C ALA A 62 1.70 6.87 -27.48
N CYS A 63 3.01 7.13 -27.50
CA CYS A 63 3.88 7.06 -26.32
C CYS A 63 3.47 8.02 -25.21
N TRP A 64 2.92 9.18 -25.55
CA TRP A 64 2.38 10.16 -24.58
C TRP A 64 0.97 9.80 -24.09
N CYS A 65 0.14 9.20 -24.93
CA CYS A 65 -1.18 8.70 -24.53
C CYS A 65 -1.09 7.53 -23.53
N TYR A 66 -0.03 6.73 -23.60
CA TYR A 66 0.14 5.55 -22.75
C TYR A 66 0.16 5.88 -21.24
N PRO A 67 1.04 6.76 -20.71
CA PRO A 67 0.99 7.18 -19.31
C PRO A 67 -0.38 7.69 -18.87
N ILE A 68 -1.01 8.53 -19.70
CA ILE A 68 -2.33 9.11 -19.41
C ILE A 68 -3.38 8.00 -19.26
N TYR A 69 -3.34 6.98 -20.11
CA TYR A 69 -4.24 5.84 -20.04
C TYR A 69 -4.03 5.01 -18.76
N ILE A 70 -2.78 4.72 -18.40
CA ILE A 70 -2.43 3.95 -17.19
C ILE A 70 -2.97 4.66 -15.93
N PHE A 71 -2.62 5.93 -15.76
CA PHE A 71 -2.97 6.68 -14.54
C PHE A 71 -4.44 7.11 -14.51
N GLY A 72 -5.02 7.49 -15.66
CA GLY A 72 -6.38 8.00 -15.74
C GLY A 72 -7.45 6.90 -15.73
N PHE A 73 -7.19 5.78 -16.40
CA PHE A 73 -8.21 4.76 -16.67
C PHE A 73 -7.87 3.41 -16.05
N GLN A 74 -6.72 2.83 -16.39
CA GLN A 74 -6.40 1.46 -15.99
C GLN A 74 -6.31 1.33 -14.47
N PHE A 75 -5.61 2.25 -13.80
CA PHE A 75 -5.47 2.24 -12.34
C PHE A 75 -6.83 2.30 -11.64
N LYS A 76 -7.67 3.27 -12.02
CA LYS A 76 -9.01 3.45 -11.45
C LYS A 76 -9.90 2.22 -11.69
N SER A 77 -9.85 1.67 -12.90
CA SER A 77 -10.60 0.45 -13.25
C SER A 77 -10.17 -0.75 -12.41
N SER A 78 -8.86 -0.96 -12.26
CA SER A 78 -8.30 -2.05 -11.45
C SER A 78 -8.68 -1.95 -9.97
N VAL A 79 -8.59 -0.75 -9.38
CA VAL A 79 -9.01 -0.53 -8.00
C VAL A 79 -10.49 -0.78 -7.81
N ASN A 80 -11.34 -0.25 -8.70
CA ASN A 80 -12.78 -0.45 -8.63
C ASN A 80 -13.17 -1.93 -8.78
N TYR A 81 -12.50 -2.64 -9.70
CA TYR A 81 -12.71 -4.07 -9.88
C TYR A 81 -12.33 -4.85 -8.61
N HIS A 82 -11.19 -4.53 -8.00
CA HIS A 82 -10.78 -5.17 -6.76
C HIS A 82 -11.77 -4.88 -5.62
N LEU A 83 -12.18 -3.63 -5.42
CA LEU A 83 -13.14 -3.27 -4.37
C LEU A 83 -14.51 -3.94 -4.57
N LYS A 84 -14.91 -4.20 -5.82
CA LYS A 84 -16.17 -4.90 -6.12
C LYS A 84 -16.10 -6.42 -5.87
N ASN A 85 -14.94 -7.04 -6.08
CA ASN A 85 -14.75 -8.48 -6.02
C ASN A 85 -13.88 -8.95 -4.84
N ARG A 86 -13.57 -8.06 -3.88
CA ARG A 86 -12.80 -8.44 -2.70
C ARG A 86 -13.63 -9.35 -1.79
N ASP A 87 -12.94 -10.16 -1.01
CA ASP A 87 -13.57 -10.98 0.00
C ASP A 87 -14.31 -10.09 1.02
N ALA A 88 -15.52 -10.51 1.38
CA ALA A 88 -16.36 -9.82 2.36
C ALA A 88 -15.64 -9.75 3.72
N SER A 89 -14.82 -10.76 4.05
CA SER A 89 -14.03 -10.80 5.28
C SER A 89 -13.05 -9.62 5.41
N GLU A 90 -12.48 -9.11 4.31
CA GLU A 90 -11.55 -7.97 4.33
C GLU A 90 -12.24 -6.63 4.66
N SER A 91 -13.56 -6.59 4.53
CA SER A 91 -14.40 -5.42 4.81
C SER A 91 -15.07 -5.49 6.17
N ALA A 92 -15.06 -6.67 6.79
CA ALA A 92 -15.75 -6.95 8.04
C ALA A 92 -15.04 -6.27 9.23
N PRO A 93 -15.78 -5.96 10.30
CA PRO A 93 -15.17 -5.54 11.55
C PRO A 93 -14.22 -6.64 12.05
N CYS A 94 -13.02 -6.21 12.41
CA CYS A 94 -11.91 -7.04 12.86
C CYS A 94 -11.37 -6.47 14.17
N THR A 95 -11.13 -7.36 15.12
CA THR A 95 -10.50 -7.02 16.38
C THR A 95 -9.01 -7.26 16.23
N ILE A 96 -8.21 -6.20 16.38
CA ILE A 96 -6.75 -6.29 16.34
C ILE A 96 -6.21 -6.20 17.76
N THR A 97 -5.36 -7.16 18.12
CA THR A 97 -4.62 -7.18 19.37
C THR A 97 -3.12 -7.18 19.07
N LEU A 98 -2.43 -6.12 19.49
CA LEU A 98 -0.97 -6.05 19.47
C LEU A 98 -0.43 -6.69 20.75
N MET A 99 0.34 -7.76 20.60
CA MET A 99 0.93 -8.53 21.70
C MET A 99 2.46 -8.51 21.57
N GLU A 100 3.17 -8.90 22.62
CA GLU A 100 4.64 -9.02 22.56
C GLU A 100 5.09 -10.08 21.53
N SER A 101 4.30 -11.13 21.33
CA SER A 101 4.60 -12.18 20.35
C SER A 101 4.29 -11.80 18.90
N GLY A 102 3.40 -10.83 18.67
CA GLY A 102 2.94 -10.50 17.32
C GLY A 102 1.65 -9.69 17.27
N ILE A 103 1.02 -9.70 16.10
CA ILE A 103 -0.28 -9.08 15.84
C ILE A 103 -1.31 -10.19 15.65
N LEU A 104 -2.36 -10.17 16.47
CA LEU A 104 -3.52 -11.03 16.31
C LEU A 104 -4.65 -10.23 15.67
N ALA A 105 -5.21 -10.74 14.58
CA ALA A 105 -6.37 -10.17 13.91
C ALA A 105 -7.50 -11.21 13.88
N GLU A 106 -8.60 -10.90 14.55
CA GLU A 106 -9.77 -11.78 14.68
C GLU A 106 -10.95 -11.17 13.92
N ILE A 107 -11.63 -11.96 13.09
CA ILE A 107 -12.82 -11.54 12.34
C ILE A 107 -13.97 -12.45 12.79
N PRO A 108 -14.74 -12.03 13.81
CA PRO A 108 -15.74 -12.89 14.45
C PRO A 108 -16.82 -13.38 13.49
N GLU A 109 -17.25 -12.53 12.56
CA GLU A 109 -18.33 -12.84 11.60
C GLU A 109 -17.98 -14.00 10.65
N PHE A 110 -16.69 -14.23 10.40
CA PHE A 110 -16.20 -15.24 9.46
C PHE A 110 -15.42 -16.37 10.15
N GLU A 111 -15.35 -16.35 11.50
CA GLU A 111 -14.54 -17.29 12.30
C GLU A 111 -13.07 -17.37 11.84
N LEU A 112 -12.51 -16.26 11.36
CA LEU A 112 -11.13 -16.17 10.88
C LEU A 112 -10.22 -15.56 11.95
N THR A 113 -9.07 -16.19 12.17
CA THR A 113 -8.02 -15.71 13.06
C THR A 113 -6.69 -15.72 12.31
N TYR A 114 -6.04 -14.56 12.25
CA TYR A 114 -4.71 -14.39 11.67
C TYR A 114 -3.73 -14.01 12.77
N ASN A 115 -2.60 -14.71 12.82
CA ASN A 115 -1.50 -14.43 13.72
C ASN A 115 -0.26 -14.07 12.90
N TYR A 116 0.28 -12.88 13.13
CA TYR A 116 1.45 -12.37 12.43
C TYR A 116 2.60 -12.19 13.42
N SER A 117 3.75 -12.80 13.15
CA SER A 117 4.94 -12.62 14.01
C SER A 117 5.62 -11.29 13.68
N TRP A 118 6.23 -10.65 14.69
CA TRP A 118 7.03 -9.45 14.48
C TRP A 118 8.24 -9.69 13.57
N ASP A 119 8.80 -10.91 13.59
CA ASP A 119 9.97 -11.29 12.80
C ASP A 119 9.67 -11.52 11.31
N ASP A 120 8.39 -11.68 10.94
CA ASP A 120 7.98 -11.82 9.54
C ASP A 120 8.06 -10.49 8.78
N PHE A 121 8.04 -9.38 9.52
CA PHE A 121 8.03 -8.05 8.92
C PHE A 121 9.43 -7.60 8.50
N THR A 122 9.48 -7.05 7.30
CA THR A 122 10.71 -6.52 6.69
C THR A 122 10.71 -5.00 6.62
N THR A 123 9.53 -4.37 6.53
CA THR A 123 9.42 -2.91 6.50
C THR A 123 8.07 -2.49 7.06
N ILE A 124 8.08 -1.42 7.85
CA ILE A 124 6.87 -0.81 8.40
C ILE A 124 6.85 0.67 8.03
N TYR A 125 5.72 1.14 7.52
CA TYR A 125 5.51 2.55 7.20
C TYR A 125 4.42 3.16 8.06
N ASP A 126 4.64 4.36 8.59
CA ASP A 126 3.58 5.26 9.02
C ASP A 126 3.21 6.17 7.85
N LYS A 127 2.03 5.93 7.24
CA LYS A 127 1.58 6.76 6.13
C LYS A 127 0.08 6.78 5.98
N PHE A 128 -0.44 7.94 5.57
CA PHE A 128 -1.87 8.13 5.30
C PHE A 128 -2.79 7.77 6.48
N GLY A 129 -2.29 7.85 7.72
CA GLY A 129 -3.01 7.45 8.94
C GLY A 129 -3.04 5.94 9.19
N TYR A 130 -2.13 5.19 8.56
CA TYR A 130 -2.00 3.75 8.74
C TYR A 130 -0.57 3.36 9.11
N TYR A 131 -0.44 2.39 10.01
CA TYR A 131 0.77 1.58 10.09
C TYR A 131 0.64 0.41 9.10
N MET A 132 1.50 0.40 8.07
CA MET A 132 1.50 -0.61 7.01
C MET A 132 2.69 -1.53 7.16
N PHE A 133 2.43 -2.82 7.33
CA PHE A 133 3.44 -3.84 7.53
C PHE A 133 3.68 -4.61 6.24
N PHE A 134 4.95 -4.83 5.93
CA PHE A 134 5.38 -5.51 4.72
C PHE A 134 6.24 -6.72 5.01
N GLU A 135 5.91 -7.83 4.37
CA GLU A 135 6.72 -9.03 4.29
C GLU A 135 7.30 -9.13 2.88
N LYS A 136 8.63 -9.00 2.74
CA LYS A 136 9.36 -9.16 1.47
C LYS A 136 8.74 -8.40 0.28
N GLY A 137 8.18 -7.21 0.54
CA GLY A 137 7.54 -6.35 -0.46
C GLY A 137 6.03 -6.50 -0.63
N LYS A 138 5.40 -7.52 -0.03
CA LYS A 138 3.93 -7.68 0.03
C LYS A 138 3.37 -7.02 1.27
N MET A 139 2.32 -6.21 1.11
CA MET A 139 1.60 -5.61 2.24
C MET A 139 0.75 -6.69 2.91
N THR A 140 0.97 -6.94 4.21
CA THR A 140 0.31 -8.02 4.95
C THR A 140 -0.69 -7.47 5.95
N VAL A 141 -0.29 -6.50 6.78
CA VAL A 141 -1.14 -5.92 7.83
C VAL A 141 -1.27 -4.41 7.63
N MET A 142 -2.47 -3.90 7.87
CA MET A 142 -2.78 -2.46 7.87
C MET A 142 -3.51 -2.10 9.15
N LEU A 143 -2.91 -1.22 9.95
CA LEU A 143 -3.51 -0.74 11.19
C LEU A 143 -3.96 0.69 11.02
N ARG A 144 -5.28 0.95 11.11
CA ARG A 144 -5.81 2.30 11.01
C ARG A 144 -5.64 3.04 12.33
N GLN A 145 -4.90 4.15 12.31
CA GLN A 145 -4.62 4.94 13.53
C GLN A 145 -5.85 5.70 14.04
N ALA A 146 -6.82 6.01 13.16
CA ALA A 146 -8.04 6.73 13.53
C ALA A 146 -8.99 5.90 14.41
N ASP A 147 -8.90 4.57 14.32
CA ASP A 147 -9.74 3.65 15.09
C ASP A 147 -9.10 3.28 16.44
N MET A 148 -7.83 3.65 16.67
CA MET A 148 -7.14 3.44 17.94
C MET A 148 -7.59 4.47 18.98
N PRO A 149 -7.79 4.07 20.25
CA PRO A 149 -8.00 5.02 21.35
C PRO A 149 -6.86 6.04 21.43
N GLU A 150 -7.16 7.31 21.72
CA GLU A 150 -6.19 8.41 21.66
C GLU A 150 -4.96 8.15 22.56
N GLN A 151 -5.18 7.57 23.74
CA GLN A 151 -4.14 7.21 24.69
C GLN A 151 -3.22 6.09 24.16
N GLU A 152 -3.78 5.13 23.43
CA GLU A 152 -3.05 4.00 22.84
C GLU A 152 -2.37 4.36 21.52
N ARG A 153 -2.93 5.30 20.76
CA ARG A 153 -2.37 5.74 19.47
C ARG A 153 -0.94 6.26 19.60
N HIS A 154 -0.66 7.03 20.66
CA HIS A 154 0.69 7.52 20.95
C HIS A 154 1.62 6.40 21.42
N ALA A 155 1.10 5.43 22.18
CA ALA A 155 1.87 4.28 22.67
C ALA A 155 2.11 3.22 21.58
N ALA A 156 1.26 3.12 20.56
CA ALA A 156 1.32 2.09 19.53
C ALA A 156 2.63 2.17 18.71
N ALA A 157 3.08 3.37 18.37
CA ALA A 157 4.35 3.56 17.67
C ALA A 157 5.52 3.03 18.50
N ASP A 158 5.59 3.38 19.78
CA ASP A 158 6.64 2.92 20.68
C ASP A 158 6.55 1.42 20.93
N PHE A 159 5.34 0.87 21.03
CA PHE A 159 5.10 -0.57 21.17
C PHE A 159 5.60 -1.33 19.94
N ILE A 160 5.31 -0.86 18.73
CA ILE A 160 5.80 -1.48 17.49
C ILE A 160 7.33 -1.42 17.44
N LYS A 161 7.94 -0.28 17.73
CA LYS A 161 9.42 -0.13 17.73
C LYS A 161 10.11 -1.04 18.74
N LYS A 162 9.48 -1.27 19.90
CA LYS A 162 10.04 -2.10 20.98
C LYS A 162 10.04 -3.58 20.61
N ASN A 163 8.98 -4.08 19.99
CA ASN A 163 8.80 -5.51 19.71
C ASN A 163 9.37 -5.95 18.35
N VAL A 164 9.50 -5.03 17.39
CA VAL A 164 10.06 -5.34 16.08
C VAL A 164 11.59 -5.41 16.13
N ASN A 165 12.15 -6.44 15.51
CA ASN A 165 13.59 -6.56 15.34
C ASN A 165 14.11 -5.53 14.32
N GLN A 166 14.61 -4.39 14.81
CA GLN A 166 15.08 -3.28 13.98
C GLN A 166 16.32 -3.59 13.13
N ASN A 167 17.04 -4.68 13.41
CA ASN A 167 18.16 -5.13 12.58
C ASN A 167 17.67 -5.77 11.27
N ILE A 168 16.46 -6.33 11.27
CA ILE A 168 15.85 -7.03 10.13
C ILE A 168 14.78 -6.17 9.48
N CYS A 169 13.94 -5.53 10.29
CA CYS A 169 12.82 -4.75 9.85
C CYS A 169 13.12 -3.25 9.85
N ARG A 170 12.93 -2.60 8.71
CA ARG A 170 13.08 -1.15 8.58
C ARG A 170 11.80 -0.44 9.00
N VAL A 171 11.85 0.30 10.11
CA VAL A 171 10.73 1.11 10.61
C VAL A 171 10.85 2.54 10.08
N LEU A 172 9.84 3.00 9.34
CA LEU A 172 9.76 4.31 8.69
C LEU A 172 8.53 5.05 9.22
N PHE A 173 8.68 5.66 10.40
CA PHE A 173 7.68 6.56 10.99
C PHE A 173 8.02 8.01 10.70
#